data_AF-A0A353BY11-F1
#
_entry.id   AF-A0A353BY11-F1
#
_cell.length_a   1.000
_cell.length_b   1.000
_cell.length_c   1.000
_cell.angle_alpha   90.00
_cell.angle_beta   90.00
_cell.angle_gamma   90.00
#
_symmetry.space_group_name_H-M   'P 1'
#
loop_
_entity.id
_entity.type
_entity.pdbx_description
1 polymer ?
#
loop_
_entity_poly.entity_id
_entity_poly.type
_entity_poly.pdbx_seq_one_letter_code
_entity_poly.pdbx_strand_id
1 'polypeptide(L)'
;SSHPGSDLTAAVELAEYLRDIHHTPEQVQDFYPTPGSLSTCMFYTGLDPRTMEEVYVPKSPKEKAMQRALLQFRRPQNDKLVYEALVQAGRTDLIGYGHQCLIRPKPVRRKVTSRAYRK
;
A
#
# COMPACT_ATOMS: atom_id res chain seq x y z
N SER A 1 -0.84 1.77 7.04
CA SER A 1 -0.99 2.25 8.43
C SER A 1 -0.84 1.04 9.31
N SER A 2 -0.01 1.07 10.35
CA SER A 2 0.14 -0.10 11.25
C SER A 2 -1.07 -0.40 12.15
N HIS A 3 -2.26 0.09 11.80
CA HIS A 3 -3.45 0.04 12.64
C HIS A 3 -4.11 -1.36 12.56
N PRO A 4 -4.59 -1.93 13.67
CA PRO A 4 -5.36 -3.16 13.64
C PRO A 4 -6.59 -3.05 12.74
N GLY A 5 -6.86 -4.09 11.96
CA GLY A 5 -7.94 -4.15 10.97
C GLY A 5 -7.65 -3.41 9.66
N SER A 6 -6.52 -2.71 9.54
CA SER A 6 -6.13 -2.06 8.27
C SER A 6 -5.26 -3.00 7.46
N ASP A 7 -5.88 -3.78 6.58
CA ASP A 7 -5.19 -4.64 5.62
C ASP A 7 -4.73 -3.87 4.37
N LEU A 8 -4.19 -4.60 3.38
CA LEU A 8 -3.76 -3.98 2.13
C LEU A 8 -4.94 -3.48 1.29
N THR A 9 -6.08 -4.17 1.35
CA THR A 9 -7.32 -3.80 0.65
C THR A 9 -7.84 -2.44 1.12
N ALA A 10 -7.96 -2.25 2.43
CA ALA A 10 -8.37 -0.98 3.03
C ALA A 10 -7.42 0.16 2.68
N ALA A 11 -6.11 -0.12 2.58
CA ALA A 11 -5.13 0.87 2.15
C ALA A 11 -5.30 1.28 0.68
N VAL A 12 -5.72 0.36 -0.19
CA VAL A 12 -6.05 0.66 -1.60
C VAL A 12 -7.31 1.50 -1.68
N GLU A 13 -8.38 1.12 -0.96
CA GLU A 13 -9.62 1.91 -0.91
C GLU A 13 -9.38 3.34 -0.44
N LEU A 14 -8.55 3.51 0.59
CA LEU A 14 -8.15 4.85 1.05
C LEU A 14 -7.34 5.61 -0.01
N ALA A 15 -6.46 4.94 -0.76
CA ALA A 15 -5.73 5.58 -1.85
C ALA A 15 -6.65 6.05 -2.99
N GLU A 16 -7.69 5.28 -3.31
CA GLU A 16 -8.73 5.67 -4.27
C GLU A 16 -9.53 6.87 -3.77
N TYR A 17 -9.94 6.86 -2.51
CA TYR A 17 -10.61 8.00 -1.91
C TYR A 17 -9.73 9.26 -1.97
N LEU A 18 -8.45 9.17 -1.60
CA LEU A 18 -7.49 10.26 -1.68
C LEU A 18 -7.30 10.77 -3.12
N ARG A 19 -7.26 9.87 -4.10
CA ARG A 19 -7.24 10.20 -5.54
C ARG A 19 -8.46 11.05 -5.90
N ASP A 20 -9.64 10.62 -5.50
CA ASP A 20 -10.92 11.21 -5.90
C ASP A 20 -11.16 12.59 -5.26
N ILE A 21 -10.69 12.80 -4.03
CA ILE A 21 -10.70 14.13 -3.39
C ILE A 21 -9.49 15.01 -3.76
N HIS A 22 -8.65 14.54 -4.68
CA HIS A 22 -7.41 15.18 -5.13
C HIS A 22 -6.38 15.48 -4.03
N HIS A 23 -6.46 14.81 -2.89
CA HIS A 23 -5.57 15.04 -1.75
C HIS A 23 -4.35 14.11 -1.76
N THR A 24 -3.24 14.56 -1.19
CA THR A 24 -2.07 13.71 -0.93
C THR A 24 -1.47 14.08 0.41
N PRO A 25 -1.56 13.21 1.41
CA PRO A 25 -0.96 13.45 2.72
C PRO A 25 0.54 13.68 2.61
N GLU A 26 1.03 14.76 3.22
CA GLU A 26 2.48 15.04 3.26
C GLU A 26 3.19 14.12 4.27
N GLN A 27 2.53 13.88 5.41
CA GLN A 27 2.99 13.00 6.47
C GLN A 27 2.03 11.82 6.61
N VAL A 28 2.60 10.62 6.69
CA VAL A 28 1.88 9.40 7.01
C VAL A 28 2.41 8.90 8.34
N GLN A 29 1.62 9.10 9.39
CA GLN A 29 1.93 8.61 10.71
C GLN A 29 1.60 7.12 10.81
N ASP A 30 2.55 6.34 11.32
CA ASP A 30 2.28 4.96 11.69
C ASP A 30 1.53 4.87 13.02
N PHE A 31 0.71 3.83 13.15
CA PHE A 31 0.05 3.54 14.42
C PHE A 31 1.11 3.33 15.51
N TYR A 32 0.95 4.07 16.60
CA TYR A 32 1.75 3.95 17.80
C TYR A 32 0.84 3.42 18.90
N PRO A 33 1.12 2.24 19.50
CA PRO A 33 0.24 1.64 20.49
C PRO A 33 0.23 2.47 21.78
N THR A 34 -0.72 3.40 21.87
CA THR A 34 -0.95 4.20 23.07
C THR A 34 -1.68 3.35 24.12
N PRO A 35 -1.13 3.20 25.34
CA PRO A 35 -1.78 2.45 26.42
C PRO A 35 -3.21 2.95 26.69
N GLY A 36 -4.09 2.03 27.11
CA GLY A 36 -5.48 2.36 27.45
C GLY A 36 -6.44 2.50 26.26
N SER A 37 -5.97 2.28 25.02
CA SER A 37 -6.84 2.23 23.83
C SER A 37 -7.19 0.80 23.41
N LEU A 38 -8.39 0.63 22.85
CA LEU A 38 -8.84 -0.66 22.29
C LEU A 38 -7.94 -1.13 21.14
N SER A 39 -7.52 -0.20 20.28
CA SER A 39 -6.56 -0.47 19.20
C SER A 39 -5.25 -1.01 19.72
N THR A 40 -4.77 -0.58 20.89
CA THR A 40 -3.56 -1.15 21.49
C THR A 40 -3.82 -2.58 21.97
N CYS A 41 -4.98 -2.85 22.58
CA CYS A 41 -5.36 -4.21 22.95
C CYS A 41 -5.43 -5.13 21.71
N MET A 42 -6.09 -4.69 20.64
CA MET A 42 -6.15 -5.39 19.36
C MET A 42 -4.76 -5.60 18.74
N PHE A 43 -3.88 -4.59 18.81
CA PHE A 43 -2.53 -4.65 18.27
C PHE A 43 -1.69 -5.75 18.93
N TYR A 44 -1.80 -5.91 20.25
CA TYR A 44 -1.05 -6.93 20.99
C TYR A 44 -1.71 -8.31 20.97
N THR A 45 -3.03 -8.38 21.04
CA THR A 45 -3.76 -9.65 21.13
C THR A 45 -4.11 -10.25 19.78
N GLY A 46 -4.24 -9.42 18.74
CA GLY A 46 -4.81 -9.83 17.45
C GLY A 46 -6.30 -10.15 17.52
N LEU A 47 -7.00 -9.71 18.56
CA LEU A 47 -8.42 -9.97 18.78
C LEU A 47 -9.18 -8.66 19.01
N ASP A 48 -10.42 -8.59 18.53
CA ASP A 48 -11.35 -7.56 19.00
C ASP A 48 -11.78 -7.92 20.43
N PRO A 49 -11.47 -7.09 21.45
CA PRO A 49 -11.78 -7.41 22.85
C PRO A 49 -13.29 -7.41 23.16
N ARG A 50 -14.16 -6.99 22.24
CA ARG A 50 -15.62 -7.01 22.40
C ARG A 50 -16.26 -8.25 21.81
N THR A 51 -15.79 -8.72 20.66
CA THR A 51 -16.37 -9.85 19.95
C THR A 51 -15.54 -11.13 20.08
N MET A 52 -14.28 -11.01 20.52
CA MET A 52 -13.27 -12.08 20.55
C MET A 52 -12.92 -12.63 19.16
N GLU A 53 -13.28 -11.93 18.09
CA GLU A 53 -12.92 -12.30 16.73
C GLU A 53 -11.49 -11.87 16.39
N GLU A 54 -10.85 -12.59 15.47
CA GLU A 54 -9.51 -12.26 15.01
C GLU A 54 -9.50 -10.95 14.23
N VAL A 55 -8.59 -10.07 14.60
CA VAL A 55 -8.31 -8.80 13.94
C VAL A 55 -6.94 -8.90 13.30
N TYR A 56 -6.90 -8.66 11.99
CA TYR A 56 -5.66 -8.59 11.26
C TYR A 56 -4.77 -7.45 11.79
N VAL A 57 -3.50 -7.74 12.06
CA VAL A 57 -2.50 -6.74 12.47
C VAL A 57 -1.30 -6.85 11.54
N PRO A 58 -0.93 -5.77 10.82
CA PRO A 58 0.22 -5.80 9.93
C PRO A 58 1.52 -5.94 10.75
N LYS A 59 2.22 -7.06 10.59
CA LYS A 59 3.44 -7.37 11.36
C LYS A 59 4.71 -7.06 10.58
N SER A 60 4.69 -7.25 9.26
CA SER A 60 5.93 -7.14 8.47
C SER A 60 6.26 -5.68 8.11
N PRO A 61 7.54 -5.26 8.16
CA PRO A 61 7.94 -3.92 7.73
C PRO A 61 7.58 -3.64 6.26
N LYS A 62 7.65 -4.66 5.40
CA LYS A 62 7.33 -4.55 3.98
C LYS A 62 5.86 -4.19 3.75
N GLU A 63 4.96 -4.87 4.43
CA GLU A 63 3.51 -4.64 4.35
C GLU A 63 3.13 -3.24 4.85
N LYS A 64 3.70 -2.82 5.98
CA LYS A 64 3.55 -1.44 6.47
C LYS A 64 4.03 -0.42 5.45
N ALA A 65 5.19 -0.67 4.84
CA ALA A 65 5.75 0.21 3.80
C ALA A 65 4.84 0.27 2.56
N MET A 66 4.27 -0.86 2.12
CA MET A 66 3.31 -0.90 1.00
C MET A 66 2.04 -0.10 1.29
N GLN A 67 1.45 -0.27 2.47
CA GLN A 67 0.28 0.52 2.86
C GLN A 67 0.59 2.02 2.94
N ARG A 68 1.76 2.40 3.46
CA ARG A 68 2.18 3.81 3.50
C ARG A 68 2.42 4.38 2.10
N ALA A 69 3.05 3.59 1.23
CA ALA A 69 3.31 3.96 -0.15
C ALA A 69 2.01 4.24 -0.92
N LEU A 70 0.94 3.46 -0.67
CA LEU A 70 -0.39 3.68 -1.24
C LEU A 70 -0.96 5.05 -0.89
N LEU A 71 -0.78 5.54 0.35
CA LEU A 71 -1.28 6.88 0.74
C LEU A 71 -0.52 8.03 0.07
N GLN A 72 0.69 7.76 -0.41
CA GLN A 72 1.56 8.71 -1.07
C GLN A 72 1.93 8.23 -2.48
N PHE A 73 0.95 7.65 -3.18
CA PHE A 73 1.17 6.98 -4.46
C PHE A 73 1.73 7.90 -5.57
N ARG A 74 1.54 9.22 -5.43
CA ARG A 74 2.08 10.23 -6.37
C ARG A 74 3.58 10.45 -6.24
N ARG A 75 4.22 9.95 -5.17
CA ARG A 75 5.67 10.08 -4.97
C ARG A 75 6.41 9.03 -5.80
N PRO A 76 7.29 9.40 -6.75
CA PRO A 76 7.97 8.43 -7.62
C PRO A 76 8.80 7.38 -6.87
N GLN A 77 9.28 7.73 -5.66
CA GLN A 77 10.02 6.81 -4.80
C GLN A 77 9.16 5.63 -4.34
N ASN A 78 7.83 5.82 -4.28
CA ASN A 78 6.87 4.81 -3.85
C ASN A 78 6.39 3.91 -4.99
N ASP A 79 6.61 4.26 -6.27
CA ASP A 79 6.07 3.54 -7.44
C ASP A 79 6.25 2.03 -7.37
N LYS A 80 7.44 1.57 -6.94
CA LYS A 80 7.72 0.13 -6.85
C LYS A 80 6.88 -0.54 -5.77
N LEU A 81 6.76 0.09 -4.59
CA LEU A 81 5.96 -0.43 -3.48
C LEU A 81 4.47 -0.37 -3.79
N VAL A 82 3.99 0.69 -4.45
CA VAL A 82 2.60 0.80 -4.88
C VAL A 82 2.27 -0.27 -5.92
N TYR A 83 3.16 -0.50 -6.89
CA TYR A 83 2.98 -1.59 -7.85
C TYR A 83 2.89 -2.95 -7.18
N GLU A 84 3.83 -3.27 -6.27
CA GLU A 84 3.80 -4.51 -5.50
C GLU A 84 2.52 -4.63 -4.67
N ALA A 85 2.09 -3.55 -4.02
CA ALA A 85 0.87 -3.49 -3.24
C ALA A 85 -0.38 -3.79 -4.08
N LEU A 86 -0.51 -3.14 -5.24
CA LEU A 86 -1.65 -3.33 -6.15
C LEU A 86 -1.70 -4.73 -6.74
N VAL A 87 -0.55 -5.31 -7.08
CA VAL A 87 -0.48 -6.70 -7.55
C VAL A 87 -0.89 -7.66 -6.43
N GLN A 88 -0.39 -7.45 -5.21
CA GLN A 88 -0.73 -8.30 -4.06
C GLN A 88 -2.20 -8.17 -3.65
N ALA A 89 -2.80 -6.98 -3.79
CA ALA A 89 -4.22 -6.75 -3.54
C ALA A 89 -5.13 -7.18 -4.72
N GLY A 90 -4.57 -7.65 -5.84
CA GLY A 90 -5.33 -8.00 -7.04
C GLY A 90 -5.92 -6.80 -7.80
N ARG A 91 -5.54 -5.56 -7.44
CA ARG A 91 -6.08 -4.30 -7.99
C ARG A 91 -5.22 -3.73 -9.11
N THR A 92 -4.89 -4.58 -10.08
CA THR A 92 -4.09 -4.17 -11.25
C THR A 92 -4.84 -3.24 -12.21
N ASP A 93 -6.17 -3.12 -12.06
CA ASP A 93 -7.04 -2.13 -12.72
C ASP A 93 -6.61 -0.68 -12.42
N LEU A 94 -5.98 -0.45 -11.26
CA LEU A 94 -5.48 0.86 -10.85
C LEU A 94 -4.13 1.23 -11.47
N ILE A 95 -3.59 0.39 -12.36
CA ILE A 95 -2.32 0.62 -13.06
C ILE A 95 -2.62 0.98 -14.51
N GLY A 96 -2.39 2.22 -14.90
CA GLY A 96 -2.74 2.67 -16.24
C GLY A 96 -2.55 4.17 -16.47
N TYR A 97 -3.19 4.65 -17.53
CA TYR A 97 -3.15 6.06 -17.93
C TYR A 97 -4.48 6.79 -17.71
N GLY A 98 -5.50 6.08 -17.20
CA GLY A 98 -6.81 6.65 -16.91
C GLY A 98 -6.81 7.53 -15.65
N HIS A 99 -7.82 8.37 -15.52
CA HIS A 99 -7.97 9.26 -14.35
C HIS A 99 -8.19 8.49 -13.03
N GLN A 100 -8.72 7.27 -13.11
CA GLN A 100 -8.90 6.38 -11.95
C GLN A 100 -7.64 5.59 -11.58
N CYS A 101 -6.58 5.63 -12.38
CA CYS A 101 -5.36 4.90 -12.07
C CYS A 101 -4.54 5.63 -10.99
N LEU A 102 -3.91 4.87 -10.09
CA LEU A 102 -3.01 5.39 -9.07
C LEU A 102 -1.59 5.58 -9.63
N ILE A 103 -1.10 4.60 -10.40
CA ILE A 103 0.25 4.64 -10.98
C ILE A 103 0.23 4.33 -12.47
N ARG A 104 1.26 4.81 -13.18
CA ARG A 104 1.49 4.50 -14.58
C ARG A 104 2.27 3.19 -14.72
N PRO A 105 2.01 2.37 -15.75
CA PRO A 105 2.81 1.19 -16.01
C PRO A 105 4.25 1.60 -16.35
N LYS A 106 5.25 0.95 -15.73
CA LYS A 106 6.65 1.22 -16.04
C LYS A 106 6.97 0.70 -17.45
N PRO A 107 7.70 1.47 -18.28
CA PRO A 107 8.11 0.99 -19.59
C PRO A 107 8.98 -0.26 -19.40
N VAL A 108 8.57 -1.37 -20.03
CA VAL A 108 9.37 -2.60 -20.04
C VAL A 108 10.70 -2.24 -20.71
N ARG A 109 11.79 -2.25 -19.93
CA ARG A 109 13.13 -1.99 -20.44
C ARG A 109 13.48 -3.13 -21.40
N ARG A 110 13.26 -2.90 -22.70
CA ARG A 110 13.57 -3.87 -23.76
C ARG A 110 15.07 -4.15 -23.68
N LYS A 111 15.46 -5.37 -23.31
CA LYS A 111 16.86 -5.80 -23.38
C LYS A 111 17.25 -5.76 -24.85
N VAL A 112 18.05 -4.77 -25.25
CA VAL A 112 18.65 -4.73 -26.59
C VAL A 112 19.60 -5.91 -26.65
N THR A 113 19.23 -6.97 -27.37
CA THR A 113 20.14 -8.09 -27.65
C THR A 113 21.22 -7.55 -28.58
N SER A 114 22.43 -7.37 -28.06
CA SER A 114 23.62 -7.07 -28.88
C SER A 114 23.89 -8.27 -29.77
N ARG A 115 23.35 -8.27 -30.98
CA ARG A 115 23.74 -9.23 -32.02
C ARG A 115 25.13 -8.82 -32.46
N ALA A 116 26.13 -9.58 -32.01
CA ALA A 116 27.53 -9.39 -32.31
C ALA A 116 27.77 -9.24 -33.82
N TYR A 117 28.43 -8.15 -34.21
CA TYR A 117 29.06 -8.03 -35.52
C TYR A 117 30.13 -9.11 -35.62
N ARG A 118 29.88 -10.17 -36.41
CA ARG A 118 30.95 -11.00 -36.95
C ARG A 118 31.46 -10.31 -38.21
N LYS A 119 32.72 -9.89 -38.16
CA LYS A 119 33.54 -9.58 -39.34
C LYS A 119 33.83 -10.85 -40.12
#